data_AF-A0A972AQT0-F1
#
_entry.id   AF-A0A972AQT0-F1
#
_cell.length_a   1.000
_cell.length_b   1.000
_cell.length_c   1.000
_cell.angle_alpha   90.00
_cell.angle_beta   90.00
_cell.angle_gamma   90.00
#
_symmetry.space_group_name_H-M   'P 1'
#
loop_
_entity.id
_entity.type
_entity.pdbx_description
1 polymer ?
#
loop_
_entity_poly.entity_id
_entity_poly.type
_entity_poly.pdbx_seq_one_letter_code
_entity_poly.pdbx_strand_id
1 'polypeptide(L)' 'MRACDYCGVPATRRPILECQQCKKHFCATCFENKTNPKAFPEMYRRFIMCPECYLKKYGKSGNKLKK' A
#
# COMPACT_ATOMS: atom_id res chain seq x y z
N MET A 1 4.37 -1.08 18.96
CA MET A 1 3.10 -1.44 18.29
C MET A 1 3.23 -1.06 16.82
N ARG A 2 2.93 -1.95 15.87
CA ARG A 2 2.96 -1.62 14.44
C ARG A 2 1.70 -0.83 14.06
N ALA A 3 1.85 0.27 13.33
CA ALA A 3 0.75 1.12 12.86
C ALA A 3 0.92 1.44 11.37
N CYS A 4 -0.16 1.82 10.70
CA CYS A 4 -0.11 2.26 9.30
C CYS A 4 0.65 3.59 9.20
N ASP A 5 1.73 3.66 8.42
CA ASP A 5 2.49 4.89 8.16
C ASP A 5 1.66 5.96 7.41
N TYR A 6 0.53 5.57 6.80
CA TYR A 6 -0.33 6.49 6.04
C TYR A 6 -1.47 7.10 6.85
N CYS A 7 -2.03 6.37 7.81
CA CYS A 7 -3.21 6.83 8.57
C CYS A 7 -3.07 6.73 10.09
N GLY A 8 -1.93 6.25 10.59
CA GLY A 8 -1.65 6.11 12.02
C GLY A 8 -2.45 5.01 12.74
N VAL A 9 -3.34 4.30 12.03
CA VAL A 9 -4.18 3.26 12.65
C VAL A 9 -3.29 2.08 13.12
N PRO A 10 -3.40 1.66 14.39
CA PRO A 10 -2.60 0.56 14.92
C PRO A 10 -3.09 -0.81 14.42
N ALA A 11 -2.20 -1.80 14.45
CA ALA A 11 -2.49 -3.19 14.09
C ALA A 11 -3.59 -3.85 14.94
N THR A 12 -3.89 -3.27 16.11
CA THR A 12 -5.01 -3.71 16.96
C THR A 12 -6.39 -3.37 16.38
N ARG A 13 -6.48 -2.38 15.49
CA ARG A 13 -7.74 -1.96 14.86
C ARG A 13 -7.89 -2.43 13.41
N ARG A 14 -6.78 -2.62 12.68
CA ARG A 14 -6.79 -3.05 11.28
C ARG A 14 -5.56 -3.90 10.95
N PRO A 15 -5.66 -4.85 10.00
CA PRO A 15 -4.49 -5.57 9.51
C PRO A 15 -3.48 -4.60 8.88
N ILE A 16 -2.26 -4.61 9.41
CA ILE A 16 -1.13 -3.82 8.92
C ILE A 16 -0.15 -4.77 8.23
N LEU A 17 0.20 -4.44 7.00
CA LEU A 17 1.15 -5.15 6.16
C LEU A 17 2.47 -4.40 6.11
N GLU A 18 3.59 -5.13 6.09
CA GLU A 18 4.93 -4.58 5.92
C GLU A 18 5.37 -4.74 4.46
N CYS A 19 5.73 -3.63 3.82
CA CYS A 19 6.30 -3.64 2.48
C CYS A 19 7.65 -4.35 2.49
N GLN A 20 7.78 -5.41 1.69
CA GLN A 20 9.01 -6.18 1.58
C GLN A 20 10.17 -5.39 0.93
N GLN A 21 9.88 -4.31 0.19
CA GLN A 21 10.91 -3.47 -0.47
C GLN A 21 11.42 -2.32 0.39
N CYS A 22 10.54 -1.56 1.03
CA CYS A 22 10.92 -0.33 1.74
C CYS A 22 10.61 -0.37 3.23
N LYS A 23 10.13 -1.51 3.76
CA LYS A 23 9.81 -1.74 5.17
C LYS A 23 8.76 -0.80 5.77
N LYS A 24 8.05 -0.01 4.94
CA LYS A 24 6.87 0.78 5.36
C LYS A 24 5.70 -0.14 5.73
N HIS A 25 4.96 0.27 6.74
CA HIS A 25 3.75 -0.36 7.24
C HIS A 25 2.51 0.32 6.64
N PHE A 26 1.56 -0.46 6.16
CA PHE A 26 0.36 0.07 5.52
C PHE A 26 -0.85 -0.82 5.75
N CYS A 27 -2.05 -0.24 5.76
CA CYS A 27 -3.29 -1.02 5.83
C CYS A 27 -3.89 -1.22 4.45
N ALA A 28 -4.71 -2.26 4.30
CA ALA A 28 -5.44 -2.56 3.06
C ALA A 28 -6.19 -1.33 2.54
N THR A 29 -6.92 -0.65 3.42
CA THR A 29 -7.68 0.56 3.05
C THR A 29 -6.78 1.65 2.45
N CYS A 30 -5.62 1.95 3.05
CA CYS A 30 -4.71 2.96 2.51
C CYS A 30 -4.08 2.51 1.19
N PHE A 31 -3.84 1.21 1.00
CA PHE A 31 -3.37 0.68 -0.26
C PHE A 31 -4.43 0.84 -1.36
N GLU A 32 -5.68 0.44 -1.10
CA GLU A 32 -6.79 0.52 -2.05
C GLU A 32 -7.09 1.98 -2.43
N ASN A 33 -7.07 2.90 -1.46
CA ASN A 33 -7.28 4.34 -1.68
C ASN A 33 -6.19 4.98 -2.55
N LYS A 34 -4.93 4.53 -2.42
CA LYS A 34 -3.80 5.08 -3.20
C LYS A 34 -3.58 4.38 -4.53
N THR A 35 -4.10 3.18 -4.70
CA THR A 35 -3.91 2.38 -5.92
C THR A 35 -5.26 2.07 -6.56
N ASN A 36 -5.59 0.80 -6.75
CA ASN A 36 -6.88 0.31 -7.20
C ASN A 36 -7.35 -0.78 -6.23
N PRO A 37 -8.65 -0.90 -5.93
CA PRO A 37 -9.16 -1.97 -5.06
C PRO A 37 -8.86 -3.36 -5.62
N LYS A 38 -8.81 -3.51 -6.95
CA LYS A 38 -8.42 -4.77 -7.62
C LYS A 38 -6.92 -5.09 -7.50
N ALA A 39 -6.07 -4.12 -7.19
CA ALA A 39 -4.63 -4.31 -7.04
C ALA A 39 -4.24 -4.96 -5.72
N PHE A 40 -5.04 -4.75 -4.66
CA PHE A 40 -4.76 -5.31 -3.34
C PHE A 40 -4.69 -6.84 -3.32
N PRO A 41 -5.69 -7.60 -3.82
CA PRO A 41 -5.63 -9.06 -3.80
C PRO A 41 -4.51 -9.62 -4.70
N GLU A 42 -4.20 -8.97 -5.82
CA GLU A 42 -3.09 -9.38 -6.69
C GLU A 42 -1.73 -9.16 -6.02
N MET A 43 -1.52 -7.98 -5.43
CA MET A 43 -0.32 -7.64 -4.66
C MET A 43 -0.16 -8.58 -3.46
N TYR A 44 -1.23 -8.80 -2.70
CA TYR A 44 -1.21 -9.62 -1.49
C TYR A 44 -0.83 -11.08 -1.76
N ARG A 45 -1.28 -11.66 -2.87
CA ARG A 45 -0.93 -13.04 -3.26
C ARG A 45 0.49 -13.18 -3.78
N ARG A 46 1.09 -12.12 -4.31
CA ARG A 46 2.33 -12.21 -5.09
C ARG A 46 3.52 -11.67 -4.33
N PHE A 47 3.46 -10.42 -3.87
CA PHE A 47 4.53 -9.78 -3.14
C PHE A 47 4.00 -8.57 -2.37
N ILE A 48 4.10 -8.58 -1.04
CA ILE A 48 3.58 -7.50 -0.21
C ILE A 48 4.38 -6.21 -0.43
N MET A 49 3.74 -5.22 -1.05
CA MET A 49 4.33 -3.93 -1.41
C MET A 49 3.44 -2.79 -0.96
N CYS A 50 4.03 -1.72 -0.42
CA CYS A 50 3.29 -0.49 -0.13
C CYS A 50 2.73 0.12 -1.43
N PRO A 51 1.70 0.98 -1.35
CA PRO A 51 1.09 1.58 -2.53
C PRO A 51 2.11 2.33 -3.41
N GLU A 52 3.09 3.01 -2.82
CA GLU A 52 4.13 3.73 -3.57
C GLU A 52 5.03 2.78 -4.38
N CYS A 53 5.53 1.71 -3.76
CA CYS A 53 6.35 0.71 -4.44
C CYS A 53 5.53 -0.05 -5.50
N TYR A 54 4.26 -0.34 -5.20
CA TYR A 54 3.35 -0.99 -6.15
C TYR A 54 3.13 -0.11 -7.37
N LEU A 55 2.81 1.17 -7.19
CA LEU A 55 2.66 2.12 -8.30
C LEU A 55 3.97 2.34 -9.06
N LYS A 56 5.12 2.33 -8.40
CA LYS A 56 6.41 2.43 -9.07
C LYS A 56 6.69 1.24 -9.99
N LYS A 57 6.20 0.04 -9.63
CA LYS A 57 6.43 -1.21 -10.37
C LYS A 57 5.35 -1.53 -11.41
N TYR A 58 4.10 -1.28 -11.08
CA TYR A 58 2.92 -1.67 -11.85
C TYR A 58 2.08 -0.49 -12.32
N GLY A 59 2.26 0.69 -11.72
CA GLY A 59 1.68 1.92 -12.25
C GLY A 59 2.38 2.24 -13.56
N LYS A 60 1.71 1.96 -14.68
CA LYS A 60 2.08 2.56 -15.97
C LYS A 60 2.21 4.06 -15.74
N SER A 61 3.36 4.65 -16.11
CA SER A 61 3.56 6.10 -16.16
C SER A 61 2.35 6.78 -16.80
N GLY A 62 1.47 7.32 -15.98
CA GLY A 62 0.17 7.80 -16.40
C GLY A 62 -0.33 8.76 -15.34
N ASN A 63 -0.06 10.04 -15.58
CA ASN A 63 -0.49 11.21 -14.81
C ASN A 63 0.19 11.45 -13.45
N LYS A 64 1.32 12.15 -13.58
CA LYS A 64 1.68 13.34 -12.81
C LYS A 64 0.40 14.12 -12.39
N LEU A 65 -0.10 13.87 -11.19
CA LEU A 65 -1.07 14.74 -10.52
C LEU A 65 -0.33 16.06 -10.20
N LYS A 66 -0.21 16.93 -11.21
CA LYS A 66 0.18 18.33 -11.01
C LYS A 66 -1.09 19.06 -10.56
N LYS A 67 -1.12 19.28 -9.24
CA LYS A 67 -1.48 20.50 -8.52
C LYS A 67 -2.71 21.29 -9.00
#